data_AF-A0A7S2WUM1-F1
#
_entry.id   AF-A0A7S2WUM1-F1
#
_cell.length_a   1.000
_cell.length_b   1.000
_cell.length_c   1.000
_cell.angle_alpha   90.00
_cell.angle_beta   90.00
_cell.angle_gamma   90.00
#
_symmetry.space_group_name_H-M   'P 1'
#
loop_
_entity.id
_entity.type
_entity.pdbx_description
1 polymer ?
#
loop_
_entity_poly.entity_id
_entity_poly.type
_entity_poly.pdbx_seq_one_letter_code
_entity_poly.pdbx_strand_id
1 'polypeptide(L)'
;EQVMEMYCDKESRGGILEPPGICEVKFRASDQIQKMHQLDPILSSLDMELENATSEDDVLQVRQQIKDRETALMPLYLQVAHEFADLHDRSGRMKAKGVVRDVLNWKSSREYLYWRVKRRILEDGLRGQLTPHLDHDTATEKVKEIVGEAYEDDQAFVSTMETGGDAIH
;
A
#
# COMPACT_ATOMS: atom_id res chain seq x y z
N GLU A 1 -14.14 -21.41 -5.37
CA GLU A 1 -14.04 -20.55 -6.56
C GLU A 1 -13.27 -19.28 -6.23
N GLN A 2 -12.14 -19.05 -6.89
CA GLN A 2 -11.38 -17.79 -6.80
C GLN A 2 -11.77 -16.88 -7.97
N VAL A 3 -12.88 -16.16 -7.81
CA VAL A 3 -13.50 -15.34 -8.88
C VAL A 3 -13.24 -13.84 -8.73
N MET A 4 -12.68 -13.40 -7.60
CA MET A 4 -12.48 -11.98 -7.32
C MET A 4 -11.02 -11.59 -7.49
N GLU A 5 -10.80 -10.50 -8.23
CA GLU A 5 -9.51 -9.81 -8.34
C GLU A 5 -9.68 -8.37 -7.87
N MET A 6 -8.75 -7.89 -7.06
CA MET A 6 -8.72 -6.52 -6.57
C MET A 6 -7.58 -5.73 -7.21
N TYR A 7 -7.87 -4.48 -7.55
CA TYR A 7 -6.93 -3.53 -8.15
C TYR A 7 -6.98 -2.23 -7.36
N CYS A 8 -5.90 -1.47 -7.37
CA CYS A 8 -5.89 -0.11 -6.84
C CYS A 8 -5.20 0.85 -7.81
N ASP A 9 -5.61 2.11 -7.81
CA ASP A 9 -4.90 3.13 -8.56
C ASP A 9 -3.61 3.52 -7.83
N LYS A 10 -2.61 3.99 -8.58
CA LYS A 10 -1.35 4.50 -8.03
C LYS A 10 -1.56 5.52 -6.90
N GLU A 11 -2.54 6.41 -7.03
CA GLU A 11 -2.85 7.46 -6.06
C GLU A 11 -3.80 6.99 -4.94
N SER A 12 -4.30 5.76 -5.00
CA SER A 12 -5.18 5.21 -3.96
C SER A 12 -4.48 5.07 -2.61
N ARG A 13 -5.29 5.13 -1.55
CA ARG A 13 -4.91 4.81 -0.17
C ARG A 13 -5.75 3.67 0.36
N GLY A 14 -5.19 2.91 1.28
CA GLY A 14 -5.95 1.92 2.03
C GLY A 14 -5.14 1.35 3.19
N GLY A 15 -5.78 1.43 4.35
CA GLY A 15 -5.28 0.98 5.63
C GLY A 15 -6.49 0.58 6.49
N ILE A 16 -6.23 0.21 7.74
CA ILE A 16 -7.29 -0.16 8.69
C ILE A 16 -7.97 1.10 9.25
N LEU A 17 -7.19 2.15 9.49
CA LEU A 17 -7.63 3.44 10.00
C LEU A 17 -7.00 4.53 9.14
N GLU A 18 -7.67 5.66 9.02
CA GLU A 18 -7.10 6.84 8.37
C GLU A 18 -5.83 7.32 9.11
N PRO A 19 -4.92 8.03 8.43
CA PRO A 19 -3.66 8.49 9.02
C PRO A 19 -3.79 9.22 10.37
N PRO A 20 -4.78 10.10 10.59
CA PRO A 20 -4.98 10.71 11.91
C PRO A 20 -5.32 9.67 12.99
N GLY A 21 -6.24 8.75 12.71
CA GLY A 21 -6.69 7.74 13.67
C GLY A 21 -5.58 6.75 14.04
N ILE A 22 -4.72 6.36 13.11
CA ILE A 22 -3.59 5.48 13.45
C ILE A 22 -2.53 6.22 14.28
N CYS A 23 -2.32 7.52 14.05
CA CYS A 23 -1.38 8.33 14.82
C CYS A 23 -1.82 8.48 16.28
N GLU A 24 -3.12 8.68 16.52
CA GLU A 24 -3.66 8.74 17.90
C GLU A 24 -3.43 7.47 18.71
N VAL A 25 -3.34 6.31 18.03
CA VAL A 25 -3.13 5.03 18.70
C VAL A 25 -1.65 4.68 18.81
N LYS A 26 -0.88 4.84 17.72
CA LYS A 26 0.47 4.30 17.55
C LYS A 26 1.61 5.32 17.53
N PHE A 27 1.32 6.60 17.33
CA PHE A 27 2.34 7.64 17.24
C PHE A 27 1.85 8.91 17.94
N ARG A 28 1.71 8.79 19.26
CA ARG A 28 1.06 9.76 20.14
C ARG A 28 1.93 10.99 20.33
N ALA A 29 1.38 12.04 20.94
CA ALA A 29 2.13 13.27 21.25
C ALA A 29 3.46 13.00 21.98
N SER A 30 3.50 12.03 22.90
CA SER A 30 4.74 11.63 23.58
C SER A 30 5.81 11.09 22.62
N ASP A 31 5.42 10.28 21.64
CA ASP A 31 6.34 9.71 20.65
C ASP A 31 6.82 10.77 19.68
N GLN A 32 5.93 11.71 19.34
CA GLN A 32 6.27 12.88 18.52
C GLN A 32 7.28 13.77 19.23
N ILE A 33 7.08 14.09 20.51
CA ILE A 33 8.04 14.84 21.33
C ILE A 33 9.41 14.13 21.36
N GLN A 34 9.45 12.82 21.60
CA GLN A 34 10.71 12.07 21.54
C GLN A 34 11.43 12.23 20.19
N LYS A 35 10.68 12.27 19.08
CA LYS A 35 11.26 12.56 17.75
C LYS A 35 11.70 14.01 17.59
N MET A 36 11.01 14.97 18.20
CA MET A 36 11.46 16.37 18.23
C MET A 36 12.84 16.49 18.89
N HIS A 37 13.03 15.89 20.07
CA HIS A 37 14.33 15.90 20.76
C HIS A 37 15.45 15.19 19.97
N GLN A 38 15.10 14.19 19.15
CA GLN A 38 16.07 13.48 18.31
C GLN A 38 16.47 14.25 17.04
N LEU A 39 15.56 15.06 16.48
CA LEU A 39 15.71 15.62 15.13
C LEU A 39 15.82 17.15 15.10
N ASP A 40 15.29 17.86 16.10
CA ASP A 40 15.37 19.31 16.21
C ASP A 40 16.68 19.73 16.89
N PRO A 41 17.57 20.47 16.19
CA PRO A 41 18.85 20.86 16.76
C PRO A 41 18.73 21.76 18.00
N ILE A 42 17.66 22.58 18.08
CA ILE A 42 17.45 23.51 19.20
C ILE A 42 17.06 22.73 20.46
N LEU A 43 16.10 21.80 20.37
CA LEU A 43 15.76 20.92 21.48
C LEU A 43 16.97 20.09 21.92
N SER A 44 17.75 19.55 20.97
CA SER A 44 18.95 18.81 21.31
C SER A 44 19.98 19.67 22.06
N SER A 45 20.17 20.94 21.69
CA SER A 45 21.04 21.84 22.46
C SER A 45 20.48 22.18 23.84
N LEU A 46 19.17 22.40 23.94
CA LEU A 46 18.52 22.69 25.22
C LEU A 46 18.54 21.49 26.17
N ASP A 47 18.47 20.26 25.65
CA ASP A 47 18.64 19.04 26.45
C ASP A 47 20.05 18.96 27.04
N MET A 48 21.08 19.28 26.24
CA MET A 48 22.47 19.33 26.74
C MET A 48 22.66 20.46 27.75
N GLU A 49 22.04 21.62 27.55
CA GLU A 49 22.06 22.72 28.53
C GLU A 49 21.37 22.31 29.84
N LEU A 50 20.26 21.58 29.75
CA LEU A 50 19.54 21.06 30.92
C LEU A 50 20.37 20.05 31.70
N GLU A 51 21.12 19.18 31.02
CA GLU A 51 22.04 18.22 31.66
C GLU A 51 23.21 18.90 32.39
N ASN A 52 23.67 20.05 31.87
CA ASN A 52 24.79 20.82 32.44
C ASN A 52 24.35 21.91 33.43
N ALA A 53 23.05 22.15 33.60
CA ALA A 53 22.53 23.18 34.48
C ALA A 53 22.78 22.85 35.96
N THR A 54 23.41 23.77 36.70
CA THR A 54 23.78 23.57 38.11
C THR A 54 22.88 24.31 39.10
N SER A 55 22.15 25.35 38.67
CA SER A 55 21.27 26.12 39.53
C SER A 55 19.79 25.75 39.29
N GLU A 56 18.97 25.83 40.33
CA GLU A 56 17.53 25.53 40.21
C GLU A 56 16.82 26.52 39.26
N ASP A 57 17.23 27.79 39.26
CA ASP A 57 16.68 28.82 38.37
C ASP A 57 17.00 28.54 36.89
N ASP A 58 18.25 28.12 36.59
CA ASP A 58 18.64 27.76 35.22
C ASP A 58 17.87 26.53 34.73
N VAL A 59 17.69 25.51 35.59
CA VAL A 59 16.91 24.31 35.27
C VAL A 59 15.45 24.67 34.93
N LEU A 60 14.83 25.57 35.70
CA LEU A 60 13.46 26.03 35.45
C LEU A 60 13.36 26.81 34.14
N GLN A 61 14.33 27.69 33.86
CA GLN A 61 14.35 28.49 32.63
C GLN A 61 14.52 27.62 31.39
N VAL A 62 15.47 26.69 31.39
CA VAL A 62 15.72 25.79 30.25
C VAL A 62 14.52 24.87 30.00
N ARG A 63 13.88 24.35 31.05
CA ARG A 63 12.63 23.57 30.91
C ARG A 63 11.50 24.36 30.28
N GLN A 64 11.37 25.65 30.61
CA GLN A 64 10.37 26.51 29.99
C GLN A 64 10.66 26.71 28.51
N GLN A 65 11.92 26.94 28.13
CA GLN A 65 12.33 27.08 26.73
C GLN A 65 12.09 25.80 25.92
N ILE A 66 12.38 24.62 26.49
CA ILE A 66 12.07 23.32 25.89
C ILE A 66 10.56 23.22 25.63
N LYS A 67 9.73 23.49 26.64
CA LYS A 67 8.28 23.41 26.53
C LYS A 67 7.70 24.38 25.50
N ASP A 68 8.24 25.59 25.41
CA ASP A 68 7.84 26.58 24.41
C ASP A 68 8.19 26.11 22.99
N ARG A 69 9.38 25.51 22.82
CA ARG A 69 9.82 24.94 21.54
C ARG A 69 9.00 23.71 21.14
N GLU A 70 8.73 22.78 22.06
CA GLU A 70 7.85 21.63 21.84
C GLU A 70 6.46 22.08 21.38
N THR A 71 5.88 23.06 22.08
CA THR A 71 4.55 23.62 21.75
C THR A 71 4.54 24.25 20.36
N ALA A 72 5.61 24.98 19.99
CA ALA A 72 5.74 25.58 18.67
C ALA A 72 5.90 24.53 17.55
N LEU A 73 6.58 23.41 17.81
CA LEU A 73 6.82 22.35 16.82
C LEU A 73 5.65 21.38 16.66
N MET A 74 4.80 21.26 17.67
CA MET A 74 3.73 20.26 17.70
C MET A 74 2.83 20.25 16.45
N PRO A 75 2.33 21.39 15.92
CA PRO A 75 1.47 21.36 14.73
C PRO A 75 2.18 20.80 13.48
N LEU A 76 3.48 21.07 13.34
CA LEU A 76 4.28 20.57 12.23
C LEU A 76 4.54 19.06 12.37
N TYR A 77 4.93 18.60 13.56
CA TYR A 77 5.17 17.18 13.80
C TYR A 77 3.91 16.33 13.69
N LEU A 78 2.73 16.89 14.00
CA LEU A 78 1.46 16.23 13.75
C LEU A 78 1.23 16.00 12.24
N GLN A 79 1.56 16.97 11.38
CA GLN A 79 1.48 16.79 9.93
C GLN A 79 2.48 15.74 9.44
N VAL A 80 3.71 15.76 9.97
CA VAL A 80 4.74 14.76 9.66
C VAL A 80 4.29 13.36 10.09
N ALA A 81 3.67 13.24 11.27
CA ALA A 81 3.08 11.99 11.75
C ALA A 81 2.03 11.45 10.79
N HIS A 82 1.10 12.31 10.34
CA HIS A 82 0.07 11.92 9.37
C HIS A 82 0.68 11.49 8.03
N GLU A 83 1.66 12.21 7.49
CA GLU A 83 2.32 11.81 6.24
C GLU A 83 3.10 10.51 6.41
N PHE A 84 3.77 10.32 7.55
CA PHE A 84 4.45 9.07 7.87
C PHE A 84 3.48 7.89 7.91
N ALA A 85 2.30 8.07 8.51
CA ALA A 85 1.24 7.08 8.46
C ALA A 85 0.71 6.86 7.03
N ASP A 86 0.46 7.92 6.26
CA ASP A 86 -0.02 7.85 4.88
C ASP A 86 0.92 7.06 3.95
N LEU A 87 2.24 7.18 4.16
CA LEU A 87 3.24 6.38 3.42
C LEU A 87 3.02 4.87 3.56
N HIS A 88 2.43 4.43 4.68
CA HIS A 88 2.11 3.02 4.91
C HIS A 88 0.83 2.58 4.20
N ASP A 89 0.00 3.49 3.70
CA ASP A 89 -1.30 3.16 3.11
C ASP A 89 -1.29 3.25 1.58
N ARG A 90 -0.12 3.47 0.96
CA ARG A 90 0.01 3.61 -0.48
C ARG A 90 -0.12 2.28 -1.23
N SER A 91 -0.63 2.36 -2.46
CA SER A 91 -0.80 1.26 -3.42
C SER A 91 0.42 0.33 -3.55
N GLY A 92 1.64 0.88 -3.49
CA GLY A 92 2.88 0.09 -3.52
C GLY A 92 2.98 -0.94 -2.39
N ARG A 93 2.55 -0.58 -1.18
CA ARG A 93 2.54 -1.53 -0.04
C ARG A 93 1.47 -2.60 -0.22
N MET A 94 0.30 -2.25 -0.77
CA MET A 94 -0.77 -3.21 -1.06
C MET A 94 -0.29 -4.30 -2.02
N LYS A 95 0.37 -3.89 -3.11
CA LYS A 95 0.95 -4.82 -4.09
C LYS A 95 2.06 -5.68 -3.46
N ALA A 96 2.96 -5.07 -2.70
CA ALA A 96 4.03 -5.79 -2.01
C ALA A 96 3.51 -6.82 -0.98
N LYS A 97 2.32 -6.59 -0.41
CA LYS A 97 1.64 -7.54 0.48
C LYS A 97 0.76 -8.55 -0.24
N GLY A 98 0.60 -8.44 -1.56
CA GLY A 98 -0.21 -9.34 -2.38
C GLY A 98 -1.72 -9.23 -2.12
N VAL A 99 -2.20 -8.14 -1.51
CA VAL A 99 -3.64 -7.94 -1.25
C VAL A 99 -4.39 -7.43 -2.47
N VAL A 100 -3.66 -6.88 -3.45
CA VAL A 100 -4.17 -6.49 -4.78
C VAL A 100 -3.39 -7.23 -5.86
N ARG A 101 -4.06 -7.57 -6.95
CA ARG A 101 -3.43 -8.18 -8.13
C ARG A 101 -2.48 -7.19 -8.78
N ASP A 102 -2.90 -5.95 -8.98
CA ASP A 102 -2.05 -4.94 -9.63
C ASP A 102 -2.35 -3.49 -9.24
N VAL A 103 -1.37 -2.61 -9.50
CA VAL A 103 -1.51 -1.16 -9.35
C VAL A 103 -1.67 -0.53 -10.73
N LEU A 104 -2.81 0.13 -10.94
CA LEU A 104 -3.17 0.71 -12.22
C LEU A 104 -2.92 2.22 -12.24
N ASN A 105 -2.85 2.76 -13.45
CA ASN A 105 -2.99 4.19 -13.70
C ASN A 105 -4.38 4.44 -14.27
N TRP A 106 -5.14 5.35 -13.66
CA TRP A 106 -6.50 5.69 -14.08
C TRP A 106 -6.63 5.92 -15.59
N LYS A 107 -5.67 6.61 -16.22
CA LYS A 107 -5.75 6.95 -17.65
C LYS A 107 -5.72 5.73 -18.57
N SER A 108 -4.98 4.67 -18.21
CA SER A 108 -4.88 3.43 -18.98
C SER A 108 -5.74 2.29 -18.41
N SER A 109 -6.47 2.55 -17.31
CA SER A 109 -7.25 1.54 -16.59
C SER A 109 -8.32 0.88 -17.45
N ARG A 110 -9.00 1.66 -18.32
CA ARG A 110 -10.05 1.14 -19.21
C ARG A 110 -9.52 0.07 -20.15
N GLU A 111 -8.39 0.31 -20.79
CA GLU A 111 -7.78 -0.62 -21.74
C GLU A 111 -7.29 -1.88 -21.01
N TYR A 112 -6.59 -1.70 -19.89
CA TYR A 112 -6.11 -2.80 -19.06
C TYR A 112 -7.27 -3.71 -18.62
N LEU A 113 -8.32 -3.12 -18.03
CA LEU A 113 -9.46 -3.88 -17.52
C LEU A 113 -10.30 -4.51 -18.64
N TYR A 114 -10.38 -3.88 -19.82
CA TYR A 114 -11.04 -4.46 -20.98
C TYR A 114 -10.42 -5.81 -21.35
N TRP A 115 -9.10 -5.84 -21.54
CA TRP A 115 -8.39 -7.07 -21.89
C TRP A 115 -8.44 -8.10 -20.77
N ARG A 116 -8.26 -7.65 -19.52
CA ARG A 116 -8.27 -8.54 -18.37
C ARG A 116 -9.63 -9.22 -18.17
N VAL A 117 -10.72 -8.46 -18.24
CA VAL A 117 -12.08 -9.03 -18.10
C VAL A 117 -12.38 -9.97 -19.25
N LYS A 118 -12.07 -9.58 -20.49
CA LYS A 118 -12.28 -10.42 -21.67
C LYS A 118 -11.54 -11.75 -21.55
N ARG A 119 -10.27 -11.71 -21.17
CA ARG A 119 -9.48 -12.90 -20.85
C ARG A 119 -10.15 -13.74 -19.77
N ARG A 120 -10.52 -13.15 -18.63
CA ARG A 120 -11.11 -13.88 -17.50
C ARG A 120 -12.39 -14.62 -17.89
N ILE A 121 -13.24 -14.01 -18.72
CA ILE A 121 -14.46 -14.67 -19.23
C ILE A 121 -14.10 -15.89 -20.09
N LEU A 122 -13.11 -15.76 -20.98
CA LEU A 122 -12.66 -16.87 -21.83
C LEU A 122 -12.01 -17.99 -21.01
N GLU A 123 -11.14 -17.63 -20.07
CA GLU A 123 -10.48 -18.55 -19.16
C GLU A 123 -11.49 -19.31 -18.28
N ASP A 124 -12.45 -18.59 -17.70
CA ASP A 124 -13.51 -19.18 -16.88
C ASP A 124 -14.43 -20.08 -17.74
N GLY A 125 -14.70 -19.71 -18.99
CA GLY A 125 -15.46 -20.53 -19.94
C GLY A 125 -14.75 -21.83 -20.31
N LEU A 126 -13.46 -21.77 -20.65
CA LEU A 126 -12.63 -22.95 -20.94
C LEU A 126 -12.51 -23.85 -19.70
N ARG A 127 -12.25 -23.25 -18.53
CA ARG A 127 -12.23 -23.98 -17.28
C ARG A 127 -13.57 -24.65 -17.01
N GLY A 128 -14.69 -23.97 -17.28
CA GLY A 128 -16.05 -24.53 -17.20
C GLY A 128 -16.25 -25.82 -18.00
N GLN A 129 -15.63 -25.92 -19.18
CA GLN A 129 -15.67 -27.13 -20.01
C GLN A 129 -14.79 -28.26 -19.44
N LEU A 130 -13.71 -27.92 -18.73
CA LEU A 130 -12.77 -28.87 -18.11
C LEU A 130 -13.22 -29.34 -16.71
N THR A 131 -13.93 -28.48 -15.97
CA THR A 131 -14.35 -28.68 -14.58
C THR A 131 -15.34 -29.81 -14.27
N PRO A 132 -16.10 -30.42 -15.21
CA PRO A 132 -16.87 -31.61 -14.88
C PRO A 132 -15.99 -32.78 -14.39
N HIS A 133 -14.67 -32.70 -14.58
CA HIS A 133 -13.73 -33.79 -14.38
C HIS A 133 -12.50 -33.45 -13.50
N LEU A 134 -12.34 -32.20 -13.02
CA LEU A 134 -11.11 -31.74 -12.36
C LEU A 134 -11.39 -30.70 -11.27
N ASP A 135 -10.48 -30.59 -10.30
CA ASP A 135 -10.47 -29.47 -9.36
C ASP A 135 -10.04 -28.16 -10.05
N HIS A 136 -10.28 -27.02 -9.38
CA HIS A 136 -10.03 -25.70 -9.95
C HIS A 136 -8.56 -25.48 -10.33
N ASP A 137 -7.63 -25.91 -9.47
CA ASP A 137 -6.20 -25.63 -9.63
C ASP A 137 -5.61 -26.48 -10.75
N THR A 138 -5.99 -27.76 -10.82
CA THR A 138 -5.61 -28.66 -11.92
C THR A 138 -6.22 -28.20 -13.24
N ALA A 139 -7.46 -27.71 -13.23
CA ALA A 139 -8.07 -27.15 -14.44
C ALA A 139 -7.33 -25.88 -14.89
N THR A 140 -6.89 -25.01 -13.98
CA THR A 140 -6.04 -23.85 -14.32
C THR A 140 -4.69 -24.26 -14.88
N GLU A 141 -4.02 -25.28 -14.33
CA GLU A 141 -2.76 -25.77 -14.89
C GLU A 141 -2.94 -26.32 -16.31
N LYS A 142 -4.04 -27.04 -16.58
CA LYS A 142 -4.35 -27.45 -17.97
C LYS A 142 -4.61 -26.28 -18.90
N VAL A 143 -5.28 -25.22 -18.44
CA VAL A 143 -5.47 -24.01 -19.26
C VAL A 143 -4.11 -23.38 -19.58
N LYS A 144 -3.18 -23.32 -18.61
CA LYS A 144 -1.81 -22.85 -18.86
C LYS A 144 -1.09 -23.70 -19.90
N GLU A 145 -1.21 -25.03 -19.83
CA GLU A 145 -0.61 -25.93 -20.82
C GLU A 145 -1.19 -25.71 -22.23
N ILE A 146 -2.52 -25.51 -22.34
CA ILE A 146 -3.20 -25.30 -23.63
C ILE A 146 -2.76 -23.98 -24.28
N VAL A 147 -2.70 -22.90 -23.49
CA VAL A 147 -2.39 -21.55 -23.99
C VAL A 147 -0.88 -21.30 -24.11
N GLY A 148 -0.07 -22.02 -23.33
CA GLY A 148 1.39 -21.93 -23.38
C GLY A 148 1.92 -20.56 -22.99
N GLU A 149 2.89 -20.05 -23.76
CA GLU A 149 3.59 -18.79 -23.48
C GLU A 149 2.67 -17.56 -23.46
N ALA A 150 1.52 -17.63 -24.13
CA ALA A 150 0.53 -16.56 -24.14
C ALA A 150 -0.24 -16.43 -22.81
N TYR A 151 -0.05 -17.34 -21.85
CA TYR A 151 -0.83 -17.34 -20.62
C TYR A 151 -0.54 -16.13 -19.71
N GLU A 152 0.63 -15.50 -19.74
CA GLU A 152 0.89 -14.36 -18.84
C GLU A 152 0.43 -13.00 -19.41
N ASP A 153 0.16 -12.94 -20.72
CA ASP A 153 -0.26 -11.71 -21.41
C ASP A 153 -1.76 -11.74 -21.73
N ASP A 154 -2.51 -10.75 -21.23
CA ASP A 154 -3.97 -10.72 -21.40
C ASP A 154 -4.39 -10.58 -22.88
N GLN A 155 -3.62 -9.85 -23.71
CA GLN A 155 -3.94 -9.68 -25.14
C GLN A 155 -3.58 -10.93 -25.93
N ALA A 156 -2.37 -11.48 -25.72
CA ALA A 156 -1.92 -12.69 -26.39
C ALA A 156 -2.81 -13.89 -26.06
N PHE A 157 -3.24 -14.02 -24.80
CA PHE A 157 -4.21 -15.04 -24.40
C PHE A 157 -5.50 -14.94 -25.21
N VAL A 158 -6.09 -13.73 -25.26
CA VAL A 158 -7.35 -13.50 -25.97
C VAL A 158 -7.18 -13.78 -27.45
N SER A 159 -6.10 -13.31 -28.08
CA SER A 159 -5.82 -13.58 -29.48
C SER A 159 -5.65 -15.08 -29.77
N THR A 160 -4.96 -15.82 -28.89
CA THR A 160 -4.77 -17.28 -29.04
C THR A 160 -6.09 -18.03 -28.94
N MET A 161 -6.97 -17.62 -28.01
CA MET A 161 -8.29 -18.23 -27.84
C MET A 161 -9.25 -17.89 -28.99
N GLU A 162 -9.18 -16.68 -29.53
CA GLU A 162 -10.02 -16.26 -30.65
C GLU A 162 -9.58 -16.87 -31.99
N THR A 163 -8.26 -17.04 -32.19
CA THR A 163 -7.73 -17.68 -33.41
C THR A 163 -7.77 -19.21 -33.35
N GLY A 164 -7.61 -19.79 -32.16
CA GLY A 164 -7.72 -21.23 -31.92
C GLY A 164 -9.16 -21.74 -31.78
N GLY A 165 -10.16 -20.86 -31.73
CA GLY A 165 -11.57 -21.20 -31.57
C GLY A 165 -12.16 -22.07 -32.70
N ASP A 166 -11.51 -22.11 -33.88
CA ASP A 166 -11.88 -23.01 -34.98
C ASP A 166 -11.35 -24.45 -34.81
N ALA A 167 -10.49 -24.73 -33.82
CA ALA A 167 -9.86 -26.03 -33.61
C ALA A 167 -10.44 -26.83 -32.42
N ILE A 168 -11.37 -26.26 -31.64
CA ILE A 168 -11.96 -26.88 -30.45
C ILE A 168 -13.49 -27.00 -30.61
N HIS A 169 -13.94 -27.38 -31.81
CA HIS A 169 -15.32 -27.82 -32.09
C HIS A 169 -15.33 -29.25 -32.62
#